data_AF-A0A2U3CDG0-F1
#
_entry.id   AF-A0A2U3CDG0-F1
#
_cell.length_a   1.000
_cell.length_b   1.000
_cell.length_c   1.000
_cell.angle_alpha   90.00
_cell.angle_beta   90.00
_cell.angle_gamma   90.00
#
_symmetry.space_group_name_H-M   'P 1'
#
loop_
_entity.id
_entity.type
_entity.pdbx_description
1 polymer ?
#
loop_
_entity_poly.entity_id
_entity_poly.type
_entity_poly.pdbx_seq_one_letter_code
_entity_poly.pdbx_strand_id
1 'polypeptide(L)'
;MTLRENRFVIGILFPFMYEIGLIEAYLFFMANRVELFLFLPALFLVFPSYMFYVYSPYIILKVTKAAEKYHKELSEDLDKIFYLDSIHLEANIKEDLRQNIRLILLPELKNVFRRGYIDPYFTRNDAIPNERLCSFRETLFLFSISFGLINVLNTTTIAYLHYSSIDLDFLYIDQIINLQNVFFFGLMFLSFVFVSGFLFLHSRRIVTSLINQLSYNLVVTAHSETFNDQSRHIELESLRKFPLEDRLGRKLAGNWDLVSKLYFEFIESPLNEEIREFSQREVAKTLVLKQYSLMLSKMDLSPEKRKELELQFYLGQEITGVIEELVSTEEETESIKIDILYTRKKLERWEESTNDEQISTFLFLWRSVESLFRHALWKRDAYPKDDQSWLSIVNSLLRERLLTVQENKSLKFIRQHRNGLLHRSQDRYTTKEDVETLLNILERVLDRV
;
A
#
# COMPACT_ATOMS: atom_id res chain seq x y z
N MET A 1 -11.42 -24.87 -4.17
CA MET A 1 -12.19 -23.98 -5.05
C MET A 1 -11.39 -22.70 -5.20
N THR A 2 -10.97 -22.36 -6.42
CA THR A 2 -10.11 -21.19 -6.69
C THR A 2 -10.87 -19.87 -6.51
N LEU A 3 -10.17 -18.74 -6.31
CA LEU A 3 -10.79 -17.39 -6.33
C LEU A 3 -11.68 -17.13 -7.54
N ARG A 4 -11.26 -17.65 -8.70
CA ARG A 4 -12.00 -17.58 -9.96
C ARG A 4 -13.33 -18.34 -9.85
N GLU A 5 -13.28 -19.59 -9.39
CA GLU A 5 -14.44 -20.44 -9.19
C GLU A 5 -15.41 -19.84 -8.17
N ASN A 6 -14.91 -19.28 -7.06
CA ASN A 6 -15.77 -18.64 -6.05
C ASN A 6 -16.60 -17.50 -6.65
N ARG A 7 -15.97 -16.58 -7.40
CA ARG A 7 -16.68 -15.45 -8.01
C ARG A 7 -17.71 -15.88 -9.05
N PHE A 8 -17.41 -16.88 -9.86
CA PHE A 8 -18.35 -17.38 -10.85
C PHE A 8 -19.47 -18.22 -10.22
N VAL A 9 -19.11 -19.26 -9.47
CA VAL A 9 -20.06 -20.24 -8.95
C VAL A 9 -20.91 -19.65 -7.84
N ILE A 10 -20.31 -19.01 -6.83
CA ILE A 10 -21.05 -18.44 -5.69
C ILE A 10 -21.59 -17.07 -6.06
N GLY A 11 -20.79 -16.25 -6.72
CA GLY A 11 -21.15 -14.85 -7.02
C GLY A 11 -22.19 -14.70 -8.13
N ILE A 12 -22.27 -15.62 -9.09
CA ILE A 12 -23.14 -15.45 -10.26
C ILE A 12 -24.04 -16.66 -10.45
N LEU A 13 -23.49 -17.86 -10.55
CA LEU A 13 -24.23 -19.06 -10.94
C LEU A 13 -25.20 -19.53 -9.85
N PHE A 14 -24.79 -19.50 -8.59
CA PHE A 14 -25.58 -20.01 -7.46
C PHE A 14 -26.96 -19.36 -7.33
N PRO A 15 -27.12 -18.02 -7.43
CA PRO A 15 -28.44 -17.39 -7.52
C PRO A 15 -29.36 -17.97 -8.61
N PHE A 16 -28.84 -18.27 -9.80
CA PHE A 16 -29.65 -18.88 -10.88
C PHE A 16 -29.95 -20.35 -10.60
N MET A 17 -28.99 -21.10 -10.05
CA MET A 17 -29.22 -22.50 -9.67
C MET A 17 -30.26 -22.62 -8.55
N TYR A 18 -30.26 -21.68 -7.61
CA TYR A 18 -31.29 -21.59 -6.58
C TYR A 18 -32.68 -21.38 -7.19
N GLU A 19 -32.79 -20.49 -8.18
CA GLU A 19 -34.06 -20.24 -8.87
C GLU A 19 -34.55 -21.47 -9.65
N ILE A 20 -33.66 -22.16 -10.36
CA ILE A 20 -33.97 -23.41 -11.05
C ILE A 20 -34.50 -24.45 -10.04
N GLY A 21 -33.85 -24.58 -8.88
CA GLY A 21 -34.28 -25.49 -7.82
C GLY A 21 -35.67 -25.12 -7.24
N LEU A 22 -36.00 -23.84 -7.13
CA LEU A 22 -37.34 -23.40 -6.72
C LEU A 22 -38.42 -23.78 -7.74
N ILE A 23 -38.13 -23.60 -9.04
CA ILE A 23 -39.04 -23.98 -10.13
C ILE A 23 -39.23 -25.50 -10.17
N GLU A 24 -38.15 -26.28 -10.04
CA GLU A 24 -38.23 -27.74 -9.98
C GLU A 24 -39.05 -28.22 -8.77
N ALA A 25 -38.84 -27.62 -7.60
CA ALA A 25 -39.64 -27.93 -6.42
C ALA A 25 -41.13 -27.64 -6.67
N TYR A 26 -41.46 -26.48 -7.22
CA TYR A 26 -42.83 -26.10 -7.56
C TYR A 26 -43.49 -27.11 -8.52
N LEU A 27 -42.80 -27.48 -9.61
CA LEU A 27 -43.32 -28.42 -10.60
C LEU A 27 -43.46 -29.84 -10.04
N PHE A 28 -42.54 -30.28 -9.17
CA PHE A 28 -42.64 -31.56 -8.47
C PHE A 28 -43.91 -31.63 -7.62
N PHE A 29 -44.24 -30.56 -6.89
CA PHE A 29 -45.43 -30.51 -6.05
C PHE A 29 -46.75 -30.36 -6.83
N MET A 30 -46.73 -29.73 -8.02
CA MET A 30 -47.94 -29.49 -8.82
C MET A 30 -48.24 -30.56 -9.87
N ALA A 31 -47.24 -31.13 -10.53
CA ALA A 31 -47.46 -31.81 -11.82
C ALA A 31 -47.13 -33.31 -11.86
N ASN A 32 -46.49 -33.91 -10.84
CA ASN A 32 -46.06 -35.32 -10.85
C ASN A 32 -45.25 -35.74 -12.11
N ARG A 33 -44.74 -34.80 -12.89
CA ARG A 33 -43.93 -35.03 -14.09
C ARG A 33 -42.75 -34.06 -14.10
N VAL A 34 -41.57 -34.58 -13.82
CA VAL A 34 -40.31 -33.89 -14.08
C VAL A 34 -39.86 -34.37 -15.46
N GLU A 35 -40.15 -33.60 -16.51
CA GLU A 35 -39.65 -33.91 -17.85
C GLU A 35 -38.25 -33.31 -18.07
N LEU A 36 -37.39 -34.03 -18.80
CA LEU A 36 -35.99 -33.67 -19.09
C LEU A 36 -35.83 -32.29 -19.77
N PHE A 37 -36.91 -31.72 -20.29
CA PHE A 37 -36.95 -30.42 -20.97
C PHE A 37 -36.62 -29.23 -20.04
N LEU A 38 -36.67 -29.41 -18.71
CA LEU A 38 -36.23 -28.43 -17.71
C LEU A 38 -34.72 -28.11 -17.73
N PHE A 39 -33.89 -28.95 -18.37
CA PHE A 39 -32.47 -28.65 -18.56
C PHE A 39 -32.20 -27.58 -19.64
N LEU A 40 -33.13 -27.34 -20.56
CA LEU A 40 -32.96 -26.35 -21.65
C LEU A 40 -32.90 -24.91 -21.11
N PRO A 41 -33.82 -24.47 -20.21
CA PRO A 41 -33.71 -23.18 -19.53
C PRO A 41 -32.42 -23.01 -18.73
N ALA A 42 -31.94 -24.08 -18.08
CA ALA A 42 -30.67 -24.05 -17.34
C ALA A 42 -29.47 -23.77 -18.27
N LEU A 43 -29.43 -24.37 -19.45
CA LEU A 43 -28.43 -24.07 -20.51
C LEU A 43 -28.55 -22.63 -21.02
N PHE A 44 -29.77 -22.11 -21.17
CA PHE A 44 -30.01 -20.72 -21.55
C PHE A 44 -29.58 -19.70 -20.48
N LEU A 45 -29.50 -20.08 -19.20
CA LEU A 45 -29.03 -19.21 -18.11
C LEU A 45 -27.51 -19.28 -17.90
N VAL A 46 -26.84 -20.35 -18.32
CA VAL A 46 -25.37 -20.48 -18.25
C VAL A 46 -24.66 -19.44 -19.12
N PHE A 47 -25.13 -19.20 -20.35
CA PHE A 47 -24.49 -18.25 -21.26
C PHE A 47 -24.56 -16.79 -20.77
N PRO A 48 -25.72 -16.24 -20.36
CA PRO A 48 -25.81 -14.93 -19.71
C PRO A 48 -24.98 -14.83 -18.42
N SER A 49 -24.95 -15.88 -17.61
CA SER A 49 -24.12 -15.94 -16.40
C SER A 49 -22.63 -15.83 -16.72
N TYR A 50 -22.18 -16.55 -17.75
CA TYR A 50 -20.80 -16.47 -18.23
C TYR A 50 -20.46 -15.10 -18.80
N MET A 51 -21.36 -14.50 -19.59
CA MET A 51 -21.17 -13.15 -20.12
C MET A 51 -21.09 -12.12 -18.97
N PHE A 52 -21.99 -12.22 -17.98
CA PHE A 52 -21.94 -11.37 -16.79
C PHE A 52 -20.61 -11.53 -16.03
N TYR A 53 -20.08 -12.75 -15.95
CA TYR A 53 -18.77 -13.01 -15.36
C TYR A 53 -17.61 -12.39 -16.13
N VAL A 54 -17.59 -12.50 -17.46
CA VAL A 54 -16.54 -11.90 -18.31
C VAL A 54 -16.55 -10.37 -18.19
N TYR A 55 -17.73 -9.76 -18.14
CA TYR A 55 -17.86 -8.30 -17.98
C TYR A 55 -17.77 -7.82 -16.52
N SER A 56 -17.78 -8.72 -15.54
CA SER A 56 -17.78 -8.38 -14.12
C SER A 56 -16.69 -7.40 -13.67
N PRO A 57 -15.40 -7.48 -14.09
CA PRO A 57 -14.41 -6.49 -13.66
C PRO A 57 -14.73 -5.06 -14.13
N TYR A 58 -15.30 -4.91 -15.34
CA TYR A 58 -15.72 -3.62 -15.86
C TYR A 58 -16.93 -3.06 -15.10
N ILE A 59 -17.90 -3.93 -14.79
CA ILE A 59 -19.10 -3.57 -14.02
C ILE A 59 -18.70 -3.15 -12.60
N ILE A 60 -17.85 -3.94 -11.93
CA ILE A 60 -17.36 -3.64 -10.59
C ILE A 60 -16.65 -2.28 -10.58
N LEU A 61 -15.70 -2.03 -11.48
CA LEU A 61 -15.01 -0.73 -11.57
C LEU A 61 -15.98 0.44 -11.80
N LYS A 62 -16.94 0.28 -12.72
CA LYS A 62 -17.91 1.34 -13.05
C LYS A 62 -18.83 1.67 -11.88
N VAL A 63 -19.31 0.66 -11.15
CA VAL A 63 -20.26 0.83 -10.05
C VAL A 63 -19.59 1.27 -8.76
N THR A 64 -18.40 0.74 -8.47
CA THR A 64 -17.59 1.12 -7.29
C THR A 64 -17.01 2.52 -7.40
N LYS A 65 -16.89 3.05 -8.64
CA LYS A 65 -16.24 4.34 -8.93
C LYS A 65 -14.79 4.42 -8.42
N ALA A 66 -14.13 3.27 -8.26
CA ALA A 66 -12.77 3.20 -7.69
C ALA A 66 -11.77 4.04 -8.49
N ALA A 67 -11.79 3.93 -9.82
CA ALA A 67 -10.91 4.72 -10.69
C ALA A 67 -11.20 6.24 -10.65
N GLU A 68 -12.44 6.65 -10.38
CA GLU A 68 -12.81 8.06 -10.23
C GLU A 68 -12.38 8.60 -8.88
N LYS A 69 -12.53 7.80 -7.82
CA LYS A 69 -12.02 8.10 -6.49
C LYS A 69 -10.50 8.25 -6.51
N TYR A 70 -9.79 7.30 -7.13
CA TYR A 70 -8.34 7.37 -7.32
C TYR A 70 -7.91 8.64 -8.07
N HIS A 71 -8.58 8.95 -9.19
CA HIS A 71 -8.29 10.16 -9.96
C HIS A 71 -8.53 11.45 -9.13
N LYS A 72 -9.58 11.48 -8.31
CA LYS A 72 -9.87 12.62 -7.43
C LYS A 72 -8.79 12.78 -6.34
N GLU A 73 -8.46 11.70 -5.63
CA GLU A 73 -7.41 11.68 -4.60
C GLU A 73 -6.06 12.11 -5.19
N LEU A 74 -5.71 11.56 -6.35
CA LEU A 74 -4.49 11.94 -7.07
C LEU A 74 -4.51 13.40 -7.52
N SER A 75 -5.65 13.93 -7.96
CA SER A 75 -5.76 15.36 -8.29
C SER A 75 -5.57 16.25 -7.06
N GLU A 76 -6.17 15.88 -5.93
CA GLU A 76 -6.02 16.61 -4.66
C GLU A 76 -4.58 16.56 -4.14
N ASP A 77 -3.90 15.43 -4.30
CA ASP A 77 -2.51 15.28 -3.89
C ASP A 77 -1.54 15.95 -4.87
N LEU A 78 -1.81 15.93 -6.17
CA LEU A 78 -1.05 16.71 -7.15
C LEU A 78 -1.15 18.20 -6.83
N ASP A 79 -2.33 18.72 -6.51
CA ASP A 79 -2.50 20.13 -6.12
C ASP A 79 -1.71 20.48 -4.84
N LYS A 80 -1.36 19.50 -3.98
CA LYS A 80 -0.46 19.69 -2.82
C LYS A 80 1.03 19.52 -3.17
N ILE A 81 1.35 18.59 -4.07
CA ILE A 81 2.72 18.33 -4.56
C ILE A 81 3.19 19.50 -5.42
N PHE A 82 2.28 20.15 -6.14
CA PHE A 82 2.52 21.43 -6.79
C PHE A 82 2.54 22.56 -5.76
N TYR A 83 3.65 22.66 -5.04
CA TYR A 83 4.17 23.93 -4.56
C TYR A 83 4.61 24.82 -5.76
N LEU A 84 3.78 24.92 -6.81
CA LEU A 84 4.01 25.85 -7.92
C LEU A 84 4.08 27.28 -7.43
N ASP A 85 3.49 27.61 -6.28
CA ASP A 85 3.52 28.95 -5.70
C ASP A 85 4.88 29.35 -5.11
N SER A 86 5.73 28.39 -4.70
CA SER A 86 7.10 28.68 -4.27
C SER A 86 8.07 28.83 -5.45
N ILE A 87 7.70 28.32 -6.62
CA ILE A 87 8.49 28.43 -7.85
C ILE A 87 8.27 29.80 -8.50
N HIS A 88 9.33 30.58 -8.73
CA HIS A 88 9.29 31.82 -9.51
C HIS A 88 9.16 31.53 -11.01
N LEU A 89 8.02 30.97 -11.41
CA LEU A 89 7.58 30.83 -12.79
C LEU A 89 6.62 31.97 -13.15
N GLU A 90 6.63 32.36 -14.43
CA GLU A 90 5.59 33.23 -14.97
C GLU A 90 4.21 32.53 -14.87
N ALA A 91 3.16 33.30 -14.56
CA ALA A 91 1.84 32.76 -14.22
C ALA A 91 1.18 31.94 -15.34
N ASN A 92 1.41 32.33 -16.59
CA ASN A 92 1.06 31.61 -17.82
C ASN A 92 1.66 30.19 -17.88
N ILE A 93 2.95 30.02 -17.57
CA ILE A 93 3.61 28.70 -17.61
C ILE A 93 3.08 27.79 -16.49
N LYS A 94 2.79 28.36 -15.30
CA LYS A 94 2.18 27.60 -14.19
C LYS A 94 0.81 27.07 -14.57
N GLU A 95 -0.02 27.90 -15.20
CA GLU A 95 -1.37 27.52 -15.61
C GLU A 95 -1.33 26.47 -16.74
N ASP A 96 -0.44 26.62 -17.72
CA ASP A 96 -0.23 25.64 -18.79
C ASP A 96 0.25 24.28 -18.25
N LEU A 97 1.17 24.27 -17.28
CA LEU A 97 1.60 23.05 -16.60
C LEU A 97 0.44 22.39 -15.86
N ARG A 98 -0.33 23.17 -15.08
CA ARG A 98 -1.47 22.66 -14.31
C ARG A 98 -2.54 22.07 -15.21
N GLN A 99 -2.85 22.72 -16.33
CA GLN A 99 -3.83 22.23 -17.30
C GLN A 99 -3.34 20.97 -18.01
N ASN A 100 -2.09 20.93 -18.46
CA ASN A 100 -1.54 19.74 -19.12
C ASN A 100 -1.56 18.52 -18.19
N ILE A 101 -1.23 18.69 -16.92
CA ILE A 101 -1.26 17.62 -15.92
C ILE A 101 -2.67 17.09 -15.70
N ARG A 102 -3.65 18.00 -15.58
CA ARG A 102 -5.05 17.61 -15.43
C ARG A 102 -5.62 16.92 -16.67
N LEU A 103 -5.22 17.36 -17.85
CA LEU A 103 -5.79 16.88 -19.12
C LEU A 103 -5.09 15.66 -19.72
N ILE A 104 -3.81 15.41 -19.37
CA ILE A 104 -3.00 14.34 -19.98
C ILE A 104 -2.57 13.31 -18.94
N LEU A 105 -1.88 13.74 -17.87
CA LEU A 105 -1.30 12.82 -16.88
C LEU A 105 -2.37 12.07 -16.07
N LEU A 106 -3.34 12.80 -15.54
CA LEU A 106 -4.38 12.23 -14.68
C LEU A 106 -5.25 11.18 -15.41
N PRO A 107 -5.67 11.37 -16.69
CA PRO A 107 -6.35 10.34 -17.45
C PRO A 107 -5.49 9.10 -17.76
N GLU A 108 -4.21 9.28 -18.07
CA GLU A 108 -3.30 8.15 -18.33
C GLU A 108 -3.10 7.28 -17.08
N LEU A 109 -2.83 7.90 -15.93
CA LEU A 109 -2.68 7.18 -14.65
C LEU A 109 -3.97 6.46 -14.25
N LYS A 110 -5.13 7.08 -14.49
CA LYS A 110 -6.44 6.43 -14.32
C LYS A 110 -6.57 5.19 -15.21
N ASN A 111 -6.09 5.23 -16.45
CA ASN A 111 -6.13 4.09 -17.36
C ASN A 111 -5.19 2.96 -16.93
N VAL A 112 -3.98 3.30 -16.47
CA VAL A 112 -3.03 2.32 -15.91
C VAL A 112 -3.62 1.65 -14.66
N PHE A 113 -4.23 2.43 -13.76
CA PHE A 113 -4.96 1.90 -12.60
C PHE A 113 -6.08 0.93 -13.02
N ARG A 114 -6.88 1.29 -14.03
CA ARG A 114 -7.95 0.42 -14.54
C ARG A 114 -7.40 -0.91 -15.07
N ARG A 115 -6.32 -0.89 -15.85
CA ARG A 115 -5.65 -2.10 -16.34
C ARG A 115 -5.08 -2.94 -15.20
N GLY A 116 -4.45 -2.30 -14.23
CA GLY A 116 -3.95 -2.94 -13.01
C GLY A 116 -5.03 -3.64 -12.18
N TYR A 117 -6.30 -3.27 -12.32
CA TYR A 117 -7.42 -4.03 -11.75
C TYR A 117 -7.92 -5.15 -12.67
N ILE A 118 -8.17 -4.83 -13.95
CA ILE A 118 -8.86 -5.69 -14.92
C ILE A 118 -7.98 -6.89 -15.31
N ASP A 119 -6.72 -6.65 -15.66
CA ASP A 119 -5.84 -7.65 -16.25
C ASP A 119 -5.58 -8.82 -15.29
N PRO A 120 -5.24 -8.60 -14.00
CA PRO A 120 -5.01 -9.70 -13.06
C PRO A 120 -6.30 -10.29 -12.48
N TYR A 121 -7.48 -9.74 -12.78
CA TYR A 121 -8.75 -10.13 -12.14
C TYR A 121 -8.98 -11.65 -12.15
N PHE A 122 -8.69 -12.31 -13.28
CA PHE A 122 -8.88 -13.76 -13.46
C PHE A 122 -7.71 -14.62 -12.96
N THR A 123 -6.56 -14.01 -12.68
CA THR A 123 -5.30 -14.71 -12.34
C THR A 123 -4.82 -14.46 -10.92
N ARG A 124 -5.62 -13.81 -10.06
CA ARG A 124 -5.29 -13.54 -8.65
C ARG A 124 -4.99 -14.82 -7.87
N ASN A 125 -4.01 -14.71 -6.97
CA ASN A 125 -3.48 -15.80 -6.18
C ASN A 125 -4.16 -15.88 -4.80
N ASP A 126 -4.69 -17.06 -4.48
CA ASP A 126 -5.29 -17.38 -3.18
C ASP A 126 -4.31 -17.25 -2.00
N ALA A 127 -3.00 -17.35 -2.26
CA ALA A 127 -1.96 -17.22 -1.24
C ALA A 127 -1.78 -15.78 -0.73
N ILE A 128 -2.19 -14.77 -1.50
CA ILE A 128 -2.04 -13.35 -1.13
C ILE A 128 -3.28 -12.90 -0.35
N PRO A 129 -3.18 -12.56 0.95
CA PRO A 129 -4.35 -12.27 1.80
C PRO A 129 -5.25 -11.16 1.26
N ASN A 130 -4.66 -10.09 0.72
CA ASN A 130 -5.40 -8.95 0.18
C ASN A 130 -6.14 -9.29 -1.11
N GLU A 131 -5.55 -10.11 -1.99
CA GLU A 131 -6.21 -10.57 -3.21
C GLU A 131 -7.37 -11.51 -2.90
N ARG A 132 -7.18 -12.41 -1.93
CA ARG A 132 -8.23 -13.31 -1.43
C ARG A 132 -9.40 -12.54 -0.82
N LEU A 133 -9.10 -11.56 0.05
CA LEU A 133 -10.12 -10.72 0.68
C LEU A 133 -10.90 -9.91 -0.37
N CYS A 134 -10.21 -9.32 -1.35
CA CYS A 134 -10.85 -8.60 -2.43
C CYS A 134 -11.75 -9.52 -3.25
N SER A 135 -11.27 -10.69 -3.65
CA SER A 135 -12.04 -11.66 -4.41
C SER A 135 -13.28 -12.16 -3.65
N PHE A 136 -13.19 -12.36 -2.33
CA PHE A 136 -14.35 -12.69 -1.50
C PHE A 136 -15.40 -11.56 -1.53
N ARG A 137 -14.97 -10.30 -1.40
CA ARG A 137 -15.88 -9.16 -1.42
C ARG A 137 -16.47 -8.90 -2.81
N GLU A 138 -15.72 -9.15 -3.87
CA GLU A 138 -16.21 -9.17 -5.25
C GLU A 138 -17.26 -10.27 -5.46
N THR A 139 -17.05 -11.45 -4.89
CA THR A 139 -18.04 -12.56 -4.92
C THR A 139 -19.34 -12.12 -4.28
N LEU A 140 -19.27 -11.52 -3.08
CA LEU A 140 -20.45 -11.03 -2.37
C LEU A 140 -21.16 -9.91 -3.15
N PHE A 141 -20.38 -9.02 -3.78
CA PHE A 141 -20.90 -7.95 -4.62
C PHE A 141 -21.69 -8.50 -5.82
N LEU A 142 -21.10 -9.47 -6.54
CA LEU A 142 -21.76 -10.13 -7.69
C LEU A 142 -22.98 -10.93 -7.26
N PHE A 143 -22.90 -11.63 -6.12
CA PHE A 143 -24.03 -12.37 -5.55
C PHE A 143 -25.19 -11.43 -5.27
N SER A 144 -24.92 -10.30 -4.63
CA SER A 144 -25.94 -9.32 -4.26
C SER A 144 -26.66 -8.75 -5.47
N ILE A 145 -25.94 -8.50 -6.58
CA ILE A 145 -26.55 -8.02 -7.83
C ILE A 145 -27.41 -9.12 -8.46
N SER A 146 -26.83 -10.31 -8.67
CA SER A 146 -27.49 -11.40 -9.37
C SER A 146 -28.73 -11.87 -8.60
N PHE A 147 -28.59 -12.09 -7.29
CA PHE A 147 -29.69 -12.46 -6.42
C PHE A 147 -30.73 -11.35 -6.31
N GLY A 148 -30.31 -10.08 -6.19
CA GLY A 148 -31.23 -8.94 -6.16
C GLY A 148 -32.09 -8.85 -7.43
N LEU A 149 -31.49 -9.00 -8.61
CA LEU A 149 -32.20 -8.98 -9.89
C LEU A 149 -33.23 -10.11 -10.01
N ILE A 150 -32.85 -11.33 -9.64
CA ILE A 150 -33.78 -12.49 -9.63
C ILE A 150 -34.97 -12.21 -8.72
N ASN A 151 -34.73 -11.70 -7.50
CA ASN A 151 -35.82 -11.42 -6.57
C ASN A 151 -36.72 -10.25 -7.01
N VAL A 152 -36.20 -9.26 -7.73
CA VAL A 152 -37.02 -8.22 -8.38
C VAL A 152 -37.92 -8.83 -9.46
N LEU A 153 -37.37 -9.74 -10.27
CA LEU A 153 -38.16 -10.48 -11.27
C LEU A 153 -39.24 -11.30 -10.57
N ASN A 154 -38.91 -12.09 -9.55
CA ASN A 154 -39.88 -12.91 -8.81
C ASN A 154 -40.99 -12.08 -8.15
N THR A 155 -40.64 -10.93 -7.57
CA THR A 155 -41.63 -10.00 -7.01
C THR A 155 -42.60 -9.50 -8.08
N THR A 156 -42.07 -9.14 -9.26
CA THR A 156 -42.87 -8.68 -10.40
C THR A 156 -43.73 -9.81 -10.97
N THR A 157 -43.17 -11.01 -11.09
CA THR A 157 -43.86 -12.22 -11.57
C THR A 157 -45.00 -12.59 -10.66
N ILE A 158 -44.85 -12.54 -9.33
CA ILE A 158 -45.96 -12.81 -8.40
C ILE A 158 -47.06 -11.76 -8.50
N ALA A 159 -46.69 -10.49 -8.63
CA ALA A 159 -47.66 -9.43 -8.84
C ALA A 159 -48.45 -9.66 -10.14
N TYR A 160 -47.78 -10.09 -11.21
CA TYR A 160 -48.42 -10.44 -12.49
C TYR A 160 -49.30 -11.69 -12.38
N LEU A 161 -48.80 -12.75 -11.75
CA LEU A 161 -49.49 -14.03 -11.58
C LEU A 161 -50.77 -13.92 -10.75
N HIS A 162 -50.96 -12.83 -10.00
CA HIS A 162 -52.24 -12.54 -9.37
C HIS A 162 -53.34 -12.23 -10.40
N TYR A 163 -52.99 -11.59 -11.52
CA TYR A 163 -53.94 -11.13 -12.53
C TYR A 163 -54.08 -12.08 -13.72
N SER A 164 -53.05 -12.86 -14.05
CA SER A 164 -53.04 -13.76 -15.20
C SER A 164 -52.12 -14.95 -14.98
N SER A 165 -52.43 -16.11 -15.57
CA SER A 165 -51.45 -17.19 -15.71
C SER A 165 -50.36 -16.81 -16.72
N ILE A 166 -49.24 -17.52 -16.66
CA ILE A 166 -48.19 -17.49 -17.70
C ILE A 166 -48.27 -18.81 -18.44
N ASP A 167 -48.66 -18.75 -19.71
CA ASP A 167 -48.77 -19.90 -20.60
C ASP A 167 -47.77 -19.73 -21.75
N LEU A 168 -46.69 -20.53 -21.72
CA LEU A 168 -45.67 -20.62 -22.74
C LEU A 168 -45.63 -22.06 -23.26
N ASP A 169 -45.23 -22.25 -24.53
CA ASP A 169 -45.17 -23.56 -25.20
C ASP A 169 -44.39 -24.65 -24.42
N PHE A 170 -43.53 -24.26 -23.48
CA PHE A 170 -42.69 -25.13 -22.66
C PHE A 170 -42.86 -24.93 -21.14
N LEU A 171 -43.72 -24.02 -20.69
CA LEU A 171 -43.88 -23.68 -19.27
C LEU A 171 -45.28 -23.11 -19.01
N TYR A 172 -46.06 -23.80 -18.18
CA TYR A 172 -47.33 -23.30 -17.66
C TYR A 172 -47.20 -22.98 -16.17
N ILE A 173 -47.38 -21.71 -15.80
CA ILE A 173 -47.46 -21.27 -14.40
C ILE A 173 -48.87 -20.73 -14.15
N ASP A 174 -49.56 -21.40 -13.23
CA ASP A 174 -50.96 -21.13 -12.93
C ASP A 174 -51.14 -19.80 -12.18
N GLN A 175 -52.35 -19.22 -12.30
CA GLN A 175 -52.68 -17.96 -11.64
C GLN A 175 -52.76 -18.14 -10.11
N ILE A 176 -52.23 -17.18 -9.35
CA ILE A 176 -52.35 -17.15 -7.88
C ILE A 176 -53.60 -16.37 -7.49
N ILE A 177 -54.70 -17.10 -7.28
CA ILE A 177 -56.00 -16.52 -6.87
C ILE A 177 -55.96 -16.04 -5.40
N ASN A 178 -55.24 -16.75 -4.53
CA ASN A 178 -55.21 -16.43 -3.10
C ASN A 178 -54.32 -15.20 -2.82
N LEU A 179 -54.96 -14.09 -2.47
CA LEU A 179 -54.31 -12.82 -2.14
C LEU A 179 -53.31 -12.93 -0.98
N GLN A 180 -53.55 -13.79 0.01
CA GLN A 180 -52.62 -14.00 1.13
C GLN A 180 -51.31 -14.61 0.66
N ASN A 181 -51.36 -15.53 -0.29
CA ASN A 181 -50.16 -16.13 -0.88
C ASN A 181 -49.38 -15.10 -1.71
N VAL A 182 -50.07 -14.30 -2.52
CA VAL A 182 -49.46 -13.19 -3.28
C VAL A 182 -48.75 -12.23 -2.33
N PHE A 183 -49.40 -11.83 -1.24
CA PHE A 183 -48.81 -10.94 -0.26
C PHE A 183 -47.61 -11.57 0.47
N PHE A 184 -47.74 -12.83 0.91
CA PHE A 184 -46.67 -13.54 1.62
C PHE A 184 -45.42 -13.69 0.75
N PHE A 185 -45.56 -14.24 -0.47
CA PHE A 185 -44.43 -14.43 -1.37
C PHE A 185 -43.90 -13.09 -1.89
N GLY A 186 -44.78 -12.12 -2.20
CA GLY A 186 -44.37 -10.78 -2.59
C GLY A 186 -43.54 -10.09 -1.51
N LEU A 187 -43.94 -10.18 -0.25
CA LEU A 187 -43.21 -9.61 0.88
C LEU A 187 -41.89 -10.36 1.15
N MET A 188 -41.89 -11.69 0.99
CA MET A 188 -40.68 -12.51 1.09
C MET A 188 -39.64 -12.10 0.04
N PHE A 189 -40.01 -12.07 -1.25
CA PHE A 189 -39.07 -11.68 -2.31
C PHE A 189 -38.64 -10.22 -2.19
N LEU A 190 -39.55 -9.32 -1.82
CA LEU A 190 -39.22 -7.93 -1.54
C LEU A 190 -38.20 -7.82 -0.39
N SER A 191 -38.35 -8.63 0.67
CA SER A 191 -37.37 -8.68 1.77
C SER A 191 -35.99 -9.13 1.28
N PHE A 192 -35.93 -10.10 0.36
CA PHE A 192 -34.67 -10.54 -0.26
C PHE A 192 -34.07 -9.47 -1.17
N VAL A 193 -34.88 -8.65 -1.84
CA VAL A 193 -34.40 -7.46 -2.56
C VAL A 193 -33.74 -6.48 -1.59
N PHE A 194 -34.38 -6.20 -0.44
CA PHE A 194 -33.80 -5.33 0.59
C PHE A 194 -32.47 -5.86 1.15
N VAL A 195 -32.41 -7.15 1.50
CA VAL A 195 -31.18 -7.81 1.98
C VAL A 195 -30.08 -7.73 0.92
N SER A 196 -30.42 -8.01 -0.34
CA SER A 196 -29.48 -7.89 -1.47
C SER A 196 -28.96 -6.46 -1.62
N GLY A 197 -29.82 -5.46 -1.50
CA GLY A 197 -29.44 -4.05 -1.52
C GLY A 197 -28.46 -3.68 -0.39
N PHE A 198 -28.71 -4.17 0.82
CA PHE A 198 -27.80 -3.97 1.96
C PHE A 198 -26.42 -4.62 1.71
N LEU A 199 -26.39 -5.89 1.29
CA LEU A 199 -25.16 -6.61 0.98
C LEU A 199 -24.39 -5.95 -0.17
N PHE A 200 -25.10 -5.44 -1.19
CA PHE A 200 -24.51 -4.69 -2.30
C PHE A 200 -23.84 -3.41 -1.81
N LEU A 201 -24.52 -2.59 -1.00
CA LEU A 201 -23.95 -1.34 -0.48
C LEU A 201 -22.72 -1.60 0.39
N HIS A 202 -22.81 -2.61 1.27
CA HIS A 202 -21.71 -2.98 2.16
C HIS A 202 -20.50 -3.51 1.38
N SER A 203 -20.71 -4.45 0.46
CA SER A 203 -19.65 -5.01 -0.38
C SER A 203 -19.03 -3.95 -1.30
N ARG A 204 -19.83 -3.08 -1.92
CA ARG A 204 -19.35 -1.98 -2.78
C ARG A 204 -18.34 -1.11 -2.05
N ARG A 205 -18.64 -0.65 -0.83
CA ARG A 205 -17.74 0.22 -0.06
C ARG A 205 -16.39 -0.43 0.20
N ILE A 206 -16.40 -1.71 0.59
CA ILE A 206 -15.18 -2.46 0.92
C ILE A 206 -14.39 -2.78 -0.35
N VAL A 207 -15.06 -3.21 -1.42
CA VAL A 207 -14.43 -3.47 -2.73
C VAL A 207 -13.77 -2.21 -3.27
N THR A 208 -14.42 -1.03 -3.20
CA THR A 208 -13.79 0.24 -3.62
C THR A 208 -12.46 0.47 -2.90
N SER A 209 -12.40 0.23 -1.58
CA SER A 209 -11.17 0.38 -0.79
C SER A 209 -10.09 -0.62 -1.19
N LEU A 210 -10.47 -1.90 -1.33
CA LEU A 210 -9.54 -2.97 -1.65
C LEU A 210 -9.01 -2.87 -3.09
N ILE A 211 -9.83 -2.42 -4.04
CA ILE A 211 -9.39 -2.13 -5.41
C ILE A 211 -8.35 -1.02 -5.40
N ASN A 212 -8.60 0.08 -4.68
CA ASN A 212 -7.62 1.15 -4.55
C ASN A 212 -6.29 0.63 -4.00
N GLN A 213 -6.31 -0.19 -2.94
CA GLN A 213 -5.09 -0.77 -2.38
C GLN A 213 -4.37 -1.73 -3.35
N LEU A 214 -5.09 -2.67 -3.98
CA LEU A 214 -4.49 -3.65 -4.88
C LEU A 214 -3.94 -3.04 -6.17
N SER A 215 -4.72 -2.18 -6.81
CA SER A 215 -4.36 -1.59 -8.10
C SER A 215 -3.31 -0.51 -7.95
N TYR A 216 -3.27 0.21 -6.82
CA TYR A 216 -2.17 1.13 -6.50
C TYR A 216 -0.83 0.38 -6.37
N ASN A 217 -0.82 -0.78 -5.72
CA ASN A 217 0.37 -1.64 -5.61
C ASN A 217 0.89 -2.12 -6.98
N LEU A 218 -0.01 -2.35 -7.94
CA LEU A 218 0.32 -2.84 -9.29
C LEU A 218 0.81 -1.75 -10.25
N VAL A 219 0.31 -0.52 -10.15
CA VAL A 219 0.88 0.63 -10.87
C VAL A 219 2.34 0.86 -10.46
N VAL A 220 2.65 0.63 -9.18
CA VAL A 220 3.98 0.78 -8.59
C VAL A 220 4.91 -0.38 -8.94
N THR A 221 4.44 -1.64 -8.92
CA THR A 221 5.27 -2.82 -9.23
C THR A 221 5.48 -3.06 -10.72
N ALA A 222 4.65 -2.54 -11.61
CA ALA A 222 4.92 -2.62 -13.06
C ALA A 222 6.16 -1.81 -13.52
N HIS A 223 6.78 -1.03 -12.62
CA HIS A 223 7.97 -0.19 -12.87
C HIS A 223 9.15 -0.59 -11.93
N SER A 224 9.28 -1.90 -11.64
CA SER A 224 9.89 -2.53 -10.45
C SER A 224 11.39 -2.34 -10.14
N GLU A 225 12.23 -1.71 -10.96
CA GLU A 225 13.65 -1.57 -10.58
C GLU A 225 13.83 -0.50 -9.48
N THR A 226 13.10 0.62 -9.58
CA THR A 226 13.15 1.68 -8.56
C THR A 226 12.45 1.35 -7.25
N PHE A 227 11.48 0.42 -7.25
CA PHE A 227 10.69 0.11 -6.06
C PHE A 227 11.52 -0.64 -5.00
N ASN A 228 12.30 -1.65 -5.41
CA ASN A 228 13.13 -2.40 -4.46
C ASN A 228 14.23 -1.52 -3.87
N ASP A 229 14.86 -0.68 -4.70
CA ASP A 229 15.91 0.24 -4.26
C ASP A 229 15.36 1.33 -3.33
N GLN A 230 14.20 1.91 -3.63
CA GLN A 230 13.54 2.90 -2.76
C GLN A 230 13.04 2.25 -1.47
N SER A 231 12.38 1.11 -1.53
CA SER A 231 11.89 0.36 -0.36
C SER A 231 13.03 0.07 0.61
N ARG A 232 14.15 -0.43 0.10
CA ARG A 232 15.34 -0.67 0.91
C ARG A 232 15.96 0.62 1.43
N HIS A 233 16.04 1.68 0.63
CA HIS A 233 16.53 2.99 1.10
C HIS A 233 15.71 3.50 2.29
N ILE A 234 14.39 3.41 2.21
CA ILE A 234 13.45 3.87 3.23
C ILE A 234 13.53 2.98 4.47
N GLU A 235 13.65 1.66 4.29
CA GLU A 235 13.89 0.71 5.38
C GLU A 235 15.13 1.08 6.19
N LEU A 236 16.25 1.27 5.50
CA LEU A 236 17.53 1.62 6.12
C LEU A 236 17.46 3.01 6.78
N GLU A 237 16.76 3.97 6.18
CA GLU A 237 16.56 5.29 6.75
C GLU A 237 15.68 5.27 8.01
N SER A 238 14.68 4.40 8.07
CA SER A 238 13.84 4.24 9.24
C SER A 238 14.54 3.47 10.36
N LEU A 239 15.29 2.42 10.02
CA LEU A 239 16.16 1.71 10.97
C LEU A 239 17.20 2.65 11.59
N ARG A 240 17.79 3.54 10.78
CA ARG A 240 18.70 4.59 11.25
C ARG A 240 18.06 5.54 12.27
N LYS A 241 16.73 5.69 12.28
CA LYS A 241 16.05 6.67 13.15
C LYS A 241 15.42 6.05 14.39
N PHE A 242 15.33 4.72 14.47
CA PHE A 242 14.56 4.02 15.50
C PHE A 242 15.31 3.90 16.85
N PRO A 243 14.80 4.48 17.97
CA PRO A 243 15.36 4.29 19.31
C PRO A 243 14.86 2.99 19.96
N LEU A 244 15.79 2.12 20.39
CA LEU A 244 15.46 0.86 21.08
C LEU A 244 14.84 1.09 22.46
N GLU A 245 15.17 2.18 23.15
CA GLU A 245 14.71 2.49 24.51
C GLU A 245 13.21 2.75 24.61
N ASP A 246 12.62 3.45 23.64
CA ASP A 246 11.20 3.88 23.64
C ASP A 246 10.21 2.70 23.67
N ARG A 247 10.66 1.50 23.30
CA ARG A 247 9.85 0.26 23.32
C ARG A 247 10.33 -0.77 24.32
N LEU A 248 11.60 -0.70 24.76
CA LEU A 248 12.21 -1.66 25.68
C LEU A 248 12.65 -0.95 26.95
N GLY A 249 11.84 -1.01 28.00
CA GLY A 249 12.27 -0.54 29.32
C GLY A 249 13.58 -1.23 29.74
N ARG A 250 14.47 -0.51 30.45
CA ARG A 250 15.86 -0.92 30.79
C ARG A 250 16.04 -2.37 31.26
N LYS A 251 15.05 -2.94 31.96
CA LYS A 251 15.08 -4.33 32.45
C LYS A 251 14.91 -5.39 31.36
N LEU A 252 14.24 -5.06 30.24
CA LEU A 252 13.88 -5.99 29.17
C LEU A 252 14.96 -6.08 28.08
N ALA A 253 15.82 -5.07 27.95
CA ALA A 253 16.96 -5.07 27.02
C ALA A 253 17.99 -6.20 27.28
N GLY A 254 17.96 -6.80 28.48
CA GLY A 254 18.78 -7.97 28.81
C GLY A 254 18.30 -9.29 28.22
N ASN A 255 17.03 -9.38 27.78
CA ASN A 255 16.40 -10.62 27.31
C ASN A 255 16.35 -10.68 25.77
N TRP A 256 17.32 -11.36 25.17
CA TRP A 256 17.58 -11.36 23.72
C TRP A 256 16.42 -11.93 22.89
N ASP A 257 15.79 -13.01 23.33
CA ASP A 257 14.65 -13.61 22.62
C ASP A 257 13.45 -12.65 22.57
N LEU A 258 13.28 -11.87 23.65
CA LEU A 258 12.23 -10.87 23.72
C LEU A 258 12.55 -9.67 22.83
N VAL A 259 13.79 -9.18 22.83
CA VAL A 259 14.23 -8.06 21.97
C VAL A 259 14.10 -8.41 20.49
N SER A 260 14.55 -9.61 20.09
CA SER A 260 14.44 -10.07 18.70
C SER A 260 12.98 -10.27 18.27
N LYS A 261 12.13 -10.83 19.15
CA LYS A 261 10.69 -10.95 18.88
C LYS A 261 10.00 -9.60 18.81
N LEU A 262 10.31 -8.68 19.73
CA LEU A 262 9.74 -7.34 19.73
C LEU A 262 10.20 -6.53 18.51
N TYR A 263 11.43 -6.70 18.05
CA TYR A 263 11.91 -6.13 16.79
C TYR A 263 11.08 -6.64 15.60
N PHE A 264 10.92 -7.96 15.46
CA PHE A 264 10.15 -8.56 14.37
C PHE A 264 8.66 -8.16 14.40
N GLU A 265 8.08 -8.12 15.59
CA GLU A 265 6.64 -7.92 15.80
C GLU A 265 6.22 -6.45 15.81
N PHE A 266 7.03 -5.55 16.37
CA PHE A 266 6.70 -4.12 16.52
C PHE A 266 7.46 -3.18 15.58
N ILE A 267 8.57 -3.62 14.98
CA ILE A 267 9.37 -2.78 14.08
C ILE A 267 9.24 -3.32 12.67
N GLU A 268 9.65 -4.55 12.39
CA GLU A 268 9.70 -5.08 11.02
C GLU A 268 8.32 -5.10 10.35
N SER A 269 7.27 -5.57 11.02
CA SER A 269 5.93 -5.64 10.42
C SER A 269 5.30 -4.24 10.15
N PRO A 270 5.22 -3.31 11.13
CA PRO A 270 4.72 -1.96 10.87
C PRO A 270 5.63 -1.15 9.95
N LEU A 271 6.94 -1.34 10.05
CA LEU A 271 7.90 -0.66 9.19
C LEU A 271 7.79 -1.17 7.75
N ASN A 272 7.62 -2.47 7.51
CA ASN A 272 7.36 -2.99 6.16
C ASN A 272 6.06 -2.44 5.59
N GLU A 273 5.03 -2.22 6.41
CA GLU A 273 3.79 -1.59 6.00
C GLU A 273 3.97 -0.10 5.69
N GLU A 274 4.66 0.67 6.53
CA GLU A 274 4.97 2.08 6.30
C GLU A 274 5.95 2.31 5.15
N ILE A 275 7.00 1.49 5.04
CA ILE A 275 7.92 1.46 3.90
C ILE A 275 7.13 1.17 2.65
N ARG A 276 6.23 0.17 2.67
CA ARG A 276 5.40 -0.15 1.51
C ARG A 276 4.52 1.05 1.14
N GLU A 277 3.83 1.66 2.09
CA GLU A 277 2.98 2.83 1.83
C GLU A 277 3.78 4.06 1.35
N PHE A 278 4.92 4.36 1.98
CA PHE A 278 5.78 5.49 1.66
C PHE A 278 6.52 5.26 0.33
N SER A 279 7.09 4.07 0.08
CA SER A 279 7.69 3.69 -1.20
C SER A 279 6.68 3.75 -2.33
N GLN A 280 5.43 3.38 -2.08
CA GLN A 280 4.37 3.53 -3.07
C GLN A 280 4.07 5.00 -3.35
N ARG A 281 4.09 5.87 -2.33
CA ARG A 281 4.00 7.33 -2.53
C ARG A 281 5.20 7.86 -3.31
N GLU A 282 6.43 7.40 -3.03
CA GLU A 282 7.64 7.84 -3.73
C GLU A 282 7.74 7.32 -5.17
N VAL A 283 7.33 6.08 -5.45
CA VAL A 283 7.21 5.59 -6.83
C VAL A 283 6.12 6.32 -7.58
N ALA A 284 4.97 6.60 -6.94
CA ALA A 284 3.93 7.44 -7.54
C ALA A 284 4.46 8.85 -7.87
N LYS A 285 5.22 9.47 -6.96
CA LYS A 285 5.91 10.75 -7.22
C LYS A 285 6.95 10.63 -8.33
N THR A 286 7.69 9.52 -8.41
CA THR A 286 8.68 9.26 -9.47
C THR A 286 8.01 9.08 -10.83
N LEU A 287 6.84 8.43 -10.89
CA LEU A 287 6.03 8.31 -12.10
C LEU A 287 5.45 9.65 -12.53
N VAL A 288 4.92 10.42 -11.58
CA VAL A 288 4.46 11.80 -11.79
C VAL A 288 5.61 12.65 -12.31
N LEU A 289 6.80 12.52 -11.73
CA LEU A 289 7.99 13.24 -12.13
C LEU A 289 8.47 12.86 -13.52
N LYS A 290 8.54 11.56 -13.84
CA LYS A 290 8.95 11.10 -15.17
C LYS A 290 8.04 11.71 -16.25
N GLN A 291 6.74 11.77 -15.98
CA GLN A 291 5.78 12.39 -16.88
C GLN A 291 5.87 13.92 -16.87
N TYR A 292 6.16 14.53 -15.72
CA TYR A 292 6.41 15.97 -15.58
C TYR A 292 7.65 16.41 -16.38
N SER A 293 8.78 15.69 -16.25
CA SER A 293 9.98 15.86 -17.07
C SER A 293 9.71 15.72 -18.56
N LEU A 294 8.92 14.71 -18.96
CA LEU A 294 8.47 14.55 -20.35
C LEU A 294 7.60 15.73 -20.82
N MET A 295 6.80 16.34 -19.96
CA MET A 295 6.03 17.54 -20.29
C MET A 295 6.92 18.78 -20.41
N LEU A 296 7.82 19.01 -19.45
CA LEU A 296 8.81 20.09 -19.53
C LEU A 296 9.68 19.94 -20.79
N SER A 297 9.89 18.71 -21.26
CA SER A 297 10.62 18.43 -22.50
C SER A 297 9.91 18.90 -23.78
N LYS A 298 8.58 18.99 -23.73
CA LYS A 298 7.70 19.45 -24.83
C LYS A 298 7.42 20.95 -24.79
N MET A 299 7.74 21.62 -23.68
CA MET A 299 7.63 23.06 -23.54
C MET A 299 8.87 23.75 -24.11
N ASP A 300 8.67 24.94 -24.68
CA ASP A 300 9.73 25.78 -25.25
C ASP A 300 10.53 26.50 -24.14
N LEU A 301 11.17 25.69 -23.29
CA LEU A 301 11.97 26.10 -22.14
C LEU A 301 13.46 25.87 -22.44
N SER A 302 14.32 26.75 -21.93
CA SER A 302 15.77 26.52 -22.02
C SER A 302 16.17 25.26 -21.23
N PRO A 303 17.25 24.55 -21.65
CA PRO A 303 17.74 23.37 -20.94
C PRO A 303 18.07 23.64 -19.46
N GLU A 304 18.62 24.81 -19.13
CA GLU A 304 18.89 25.19 -17.74
C GLU A 304 17.59 25.35 -16.93
N LYS A 305 16.59 26.04 -17.49
CA LYS A 305 15.28 26.25 -16.85
C LYS A 305 14.54 24.93 -16.63
N ARG A 306 14.61 24.02 -17.61
CA ARG A 306 14.05 22.67 -17.50
C ARG A 306 14.69 21.88 -16.36
N LYS A 307 16.01 21.87 -16.29
CA LYS A 307 16.78 21.18 -15.25
C LYS A 307 16.52 21.75 -13.86
N GLU A 308 16.41 23.08 -13.75
CA GLU A 308 16.04 23.78 -12.52
C GLU A 308 14.65 23.37 -12.02
N LEU A 309 13.66 23.31 -12.91
CA LEU A 309 12.28 22.90 -12.59
C LEU A 309 12.16 21.42 -12.20
N GLU A 310 12.94 20.54 -12.83
CA GLU A 310 13.05 19.14 -12.42
C GLU A 310 13.67 19.02 -11.02
N LEU A 311 14.77 19.75 -10.76
CA LEU A 311 15.43 19.80 -9.45
C LEU A 311 14.52 20.33 -8.34
N GLN A 312 13.69 21.33 -8.61
CA GLN A 312 12.75 21.88 -7.64
C GLN A 312 11.65 20.88 -7.24
N PHE A 313 11.23 19.98 -8.14
CA PHE A 313 10.31 18.89 -7.80
C PHE A 313 10.93 17.91 -6.79
N TYR A 314 12.24 17.65 -6.89
CA TYR A 314 12.98 16.83 -5.92
C TYR A 314 13.19 17.56 -4.58
N LEU A 315 13.48 18.85 -4.60
CA LEU A 315 13.80 19.65 -3.42
C LEU A 315 12.59 20.02 -2.57
N GLY A 316 11.37 20.03 -3.15
CA GLY A 316 10.11 20.23 -2.42
C GLY A 316 9.64 19.01 -1.61
N GLN A 317 10.35 17.89 -1.68
CA GLN A 317 10.11 16.75 -0.80
C GLN A 317 10.85 16.93 0.52
N GLU A 318 10.18 17.48 1.52
CA GLU A 318 10.65 17.39 2.91
C GLU A 318 10.59 15.93 3.38
N ILE A 319 11.62 15.14 3.06
CA ILE A 319 11.99 13.93 3.81
C ILE A 319 12.73 14.31 5.11
N THR A 320 13.12 15.59 5.24
CA THR A 320 13.92 16.13 6.34
C THR A 320 13.11 16.75 7.48
N GLY A 321 11.84 17.10 7.28
CA GLY A 321 11.04 17.87 8.25
C GLY A 321 10.62 17.15 9.54
N VAL A 322 10.81 15.83 9.64
CA VAL A 322 10.47 15.06 10.86
C VAL A 322 11.68 14.84 11.78
N ILE A 323 12.90 15.13 11.31
CA ILE A 323 14.14 14.83 12.06
C ILE A 323 14.69 16.07 12.79
N GLU A 324 14.27 17.27 12.41
CA GLU A 324 14.85 18.51 12.95
C GLU A 324 14.20 19.01 14.25
N GLU A 325 13.12 18.37 14.72
CA GLU A 325 12.41 18.82 15.94
C GLU A 325 12.74 18.07 17.23
N LEU A 326 13.60 17.04 17.20
CA LEU A 326 13.96 16.30 18.41
C LEU A 326 15.40 16.60 18.79
N VAL A 327 15.60 17.62 19.62
CA VAL A 327 16.84 17.73 20.36
C VAL A 327 16.65 17.92 21.87
N SER A 328 17.43 17.09 22.57
CA SER A 328 17.88 17.12 23.96
C SER A 328 16.90 16.68 25.05
N THR A 329 17.02 15.41 25.45
CA THR A 329 16.66 14.93 26.79
C THR A 329 17.68 13.91 27.30
N GLU A 330 17.64 13.66 28.61
CA GLU A 330 18.38 12.62 29.34
C GLU A 330 18.22 11.20 28.74
N GLU A 331 17.15 11.00 27.97
CA GLU A 331 16.78 9.77 27.27
C GLU A 331 17.76 9.41 26.14
N GLU A 332 18.36 10.38 25.42
CA GLU A 332 19.34 10.05 24.36
C GLU A 332 20.60 9.37 24.92
N THR A 333 21.05 9.77 26.11
CA THR A 333 22.24 9.18 26.74
C THR A 333 21.99 7.72 27.12
N GLU A 334 20.78 7.41 27.56
CA GLU A 334 20.40 6.05 27.92
C GLU A 334 20.16 5.18 26.67
N SER A 335 19.61 5.75 25.60
CA SER A 335 19.46 5.07 24.30
C SER A 335 20.82 4.72 23.70
N ILE A 336 21.82 5.61 23.79
CA ILE A 336 23.19 5.34 23.34
C ILE A 336 23.77 4.13 24.11
N LYS A 337 23.56 4.03 25.42
CA LYS A 337 24.05 2.89 26.22
C LYS A 337 23.37 1.58 25.82
N ILE A 338 22.07 1.61 25.55
CA ILE A 338 21.31 0.43 25.10
C ILE A 338 21.82 -0.04 23.72
N ASP A 339 22.05 0.89 22.80
CA ASP A 339 22.58 0.59 21.46
C ASP A 339 24.01 0.01 21.52
N ILE A 340 24.88 0.52 22.40
CA ILE A 340 26.23 -0.02 22.66
C ILE A 340 26.14 -1.46 23.17
N LEU A 341 25.29 -1.70 24.18
CA LEU A 341 25.13 -3.02 24.79
C LEU A 341 24.58 -4.04 23.79
N TYR A 342 23.61 -3.64 22.96
CA TYR A 342 23.09 -4.45 21.87
C TYR A 342 24.19 -4.79 20.86
N THR A 343 24.96 -3.78 20.42
CA THR A 343 26.01 -3.94 19.41
C THR A 343 27.12 -4.87 19.88
N ARG A 344 27.60 -4.71 21.13
CA ARG A 344 28.61 -5.61 21.73
C ARG A 344 28.17 -7.07 21.69
N LYS A 345 26.93 -7.35 22.08
CA LYS A 345 26.39 -8.72 22.08
C LYS A 345 26.20 -9.29 20.67
N LYS A 346 25.87 -8.46 19.67
CA LYS A 346 25.77 -8.90 18.27
C LYS A 346 27.15 -9.18 17.65
N LEU A 347 28.18 -8.44 18.05
CA LEU A 347 29.56 -8.70 17.62
C LEU A 347 30.10 -10.06 18.09
N GLU A 348 29.66 -10.56 19.25
CA GLU A 348 30.02 -11.89 19.77
C GLU A 348 29.50 -13.03 18.89
N ARG A 349 28.36 -12.83 18.22
CA ARG A 349 27.71 -13.80 17.32
C ARG A 349 27.63 -13.28 15.88
N TRP A 350 28.61 -12.47 15.48
CA TRP A 350 28.59 -11.77 14.19
C TRP A 350 28.44 -12.74 13.01
N GLU A 351 29.17 -13.86 13.04
CA GLU A 351 29.14 -14.90 12.00
C GLU A 351 27.82 -15.70 11.95
N GLU A 352 27.07 -15.72 13.05
CA GLU A 352 25.75 -16.38 13.15
C GLU A 352 24.60 -15.44 12.79
N SER A 353 24.86 -14.14 12.67
CA SER A 353 23.85 -13.11 12.42
C SER A 353 23.49 -13.04 10.93
N THR A 354 22.22 -12.78 10.62
CA THR A 354 21.80 -12.56 9.23
C THR A 354 22.37 -11.24 8.71
N ASN A 355 22.41 -11.08 7.38
CA ASN A 355 22.89 -9.83 6.77
C ASN A 355 22.08 -8.60 7.22
N ASP A 356 20.77 -8.75 7.41
CA ASP A 356 19.90 -7.65 7.84
C ASP A 356 20.13 -7.30 9.31
N GLU A 357 20.44 -8.29 10.15
CA GLU A 357 20.86 -8.06 11.53
C GLU A 357 22.21 -7.33 11.60
N GLN A 358 23.16 -7.70 10.74
CA GLN A 358 24.48 -7.04 10.65
C GLN A 358 24.36 -5.57 10.19
N ILE A 359 23.53 -5.31 9.16
CA ILE A 359 23.25 -3.96 8.67
C ILE A 359 22.55 -3.12 9.74
N SER A 360 21.54 -3.67 10.41
CA SER A 360 20.81 -2.97 11.47
C SER A 360 21.72 -2.63 12.65
N THR A 361 22.55 -3.58 13.09
CA THR A 361 23.54 -3.35 14.16
C THR A 361 24.47 -2.18 13.82
N PHE A 362 24.94 -2.12 12.58
CA PHE A 362 25.79 -1.02 12.13
C PHE A 362 25.08 0.32 12.07
N LEU A 363 23.85 0.38 11.54
CA LEU A 363 23.08 1.62 11.45
C LEU A 363 22.68 2.15 12.82
N PHE A 364 22.33 1.27 13.77
CA PHE A 364 22.08 1.67 15.16
C PHE A 364 23.33 2.30 15.78
N LEU A 365 24.48 1.63 15.67
CA LEU A 365 25.72 2.16 16.22
C LEU A 365 26.13 3.48 15.56
N TRP A 366 25.96 3.62 14.23
CA TRP A 366 26.22 4.86 13.51
C TRP A 366 25.35 6.03 13.99
N ARG A 367 24.07 5.77 14.23
CA ARG A 367 23.15 6.76 14.83
C ARG A 367 23.61 7.18 16.22
N SER A 368 24.01 6.24 17.07
CA SER A 368 24.52 6.55 18.41
C SER A 368 25.77 7.44 18.34
N VAL A 369 26.65 7.22 17.35
CA VAL A 369 27.80 8.09 17.08
C VAL A 369 27.35 9.49 16.68
N GLU A 370 26.41 9.61 15.74
CA GLU A 370 25.89 10.91 15.30
C GLU A 370 25.28 11.71 16.46
N SER A 371 24.46 11.08 17.30
CA SER A 371 23.84 11.72 18.46
C SER A 371 24.88 12.11 19.51
N LEU A 372 25.78 11.19 19.90
CA LEU A 372 26.87 11.47 20.85
C LEU A 372 27.73 12.65 20.42
N PHE A 373 28.10 12.71 19.14
CA PHE A 373 28.96 13.75 18.60
C PHE A 373 28.32 15.12 18.65
N ARG A 374 27.03 15.22 18.31
CA ARG A 374 26.26 16.47 18.44
C ARG A 374 26.16 16.89 19.90
N HIS A 375 25.82 15.95 20.78
CA HIS A 375 25.68 16.20 22.21
C HIS A 375 27.00 16.65 22.87
N ALA A 376 28.11 16.00 22.52
CA ALA A 376 29.44 16.34 23.00
C ALA A 376 29.84 17.78 22.65
N LEU A 377 29.54 18.21 21.43
CA LEU A 377 29.80 19.58 20.98
C LEU A 377 28.84 20.59 21.59
N TRP A 378 27.57 20.22 21.80
CA TRP A 378 26.57 21.05 22.49
C TRP A 378 27.01 21.36 23.92
N LYS A 379 27.43 20.34 24.68
CA LYS A 379 27.94 20.49 26.06
C LYS A 379 29.17 21.40 26.15
N ARG A 380 29.91 21.57 25.06
CA ARG A 380 31.13 22.38 25.00
C ARG A 380 30.92 23.74 24.32
N ASP A 381 29.68 24.10 23.98
CA ASP A 381 29.36 25.29 23.17
C ASP A 381 30.16 25.37 21.84
N ALA A 382 30.62 24.22 21.35
CA ALA A 382 31.47 24.10 20.16
C ALA A 382 30.69 23.58 18.94
N TYR A 383 29.37 23.51 19.04
CA TYR A 383 28.51 23.08 17.95
C TYR A 383 28.49 24.11 16.83
N PRO A 384 28.73 23.70 15.57
CA PRO A 384 28.74 24.63 14.47
C PRO A 384 27.32 25.15 14.19
N LYS A 385 27.13 26.46 14.34
CA LYS A 385 25.83 27.12 14.18
C LYS A 385 25.45 27.32 12.70
N ASP A 386 26.44 27.59 11.85
CA ASP A 386 26.23 28.00 10.45
C ASP A 386 26.26 26.83 9.45
N ASP A 387 26.94 25.73 9.79
CA ASP A 387 27.04 24.51 8.95
C ASP A 387 27.00 23.27 9.86
N GLN A 388 25.85 22.61 9.91
CA GLN A 388 25.62 21.40 10.72
C GLN A 388 25.96 20.11 9.98
N SER A 389 26.68 20.19 8.85
CA SER A 389 27.10 19.00 8.13
C SER A 389 27.98 18.08 8.99
N TRP A 390 27.92 16.77 8.74
CA TRP A 390 28.81 15.80 9.40
C TRP A 390 30.29 16.19 9.33
N LEU A 391 30.71 16.79 8.21
CA LEU A 391 32.08 17.26 8.03
C LEU A 391 32.42 18.37 9.04
N SER A 392 31.52 19.33 9.21
CA SER A 392 31.66 20.41 10.17
C SER A 392 31.68 19.90 11.62
N ILE A 393 30.78 18.98 11.96
CA ILE A 393 30.73 18.31 13.27
C ILE A 393 32.07 17.59 13.57
N VAL A 394 32.57 16.77 12.64
CA VAL A 394 33.85 16.06 12.83
C VAL A 394 35.04 17.01 12.93
N ASN A 395 35.05 18.10 12.16
CA ASN A 395 36.09 19.12 12.26
C ASN A 395 36.07 19.81 13.64
N SER A 396 34.88 20.12 14.18
CA SER A 396 34.74 20.65 15.53
C SER A 396 35.24 19.65 16.58
N LEU A 397 34.90 18.36 16.47
CA LEU A 397 35.40 17.32 17.38
C LEU A 397 36.93 17.17 17.36
N LEU A 398 37.56 17.35 16.19
CA LEU A 398 39.03 17.37 16.06
C LEU A 398 39.64 18.59 16.74
N ARG A 399 39.02 19.78 16.60
CA ARG A 399 39.46 21.01 17.28
C ARG A 399 39.35 20.85 18.80
N GLU A 400 38.27 20.25 19.27
CA GLU A 400 38.00 19.95 20.68
C GLU A 400 38.82 18.77 21.25
N ARG A 401 39.66 18.15 20.41
CA ARG A 401 40.49 16.96 20.74
C ARG A 401 39.67 15.77 21.25
N LEU A 402 38.38 15.72 20.90
CA LEU A 402 37.51 14.59 21.18
C LEU A 402 37.80 13.42 20.22
N LEU A 403 38.26 13.73 19.01
CA LEU A 403 38.73 12.76 18.02
C LEU A 403 40.21 12.97 17.67
N THR A 404 40.88 11.89 17.30
CA THR A 404 42.22 11.91 16.69
C THR A 404 42.15 11.91 15.16
N VAL A 405 43.26 12.30 14.51
CA VAL A 405 43.37 12.27 13.05
C VAL A 405 43.18 10.86 12.49
N GLN A 406 43.64 9.83 13.21
CA GLN A 406 43.46 8.44 12.80
C GLN A 406 41.99 8.00 12.91
N GLU A 407 41.31 8.34 14.01
CA GLU A 407 39.88 8.05 14.20
C GLU A 407 39.02 8.75 13.13
N ASN A 408 39.36 9.98 12.74
CA ASN A 408 38.70 10.67 11.61
C ASN A 408 38.90 9.94 10.28
N LYS A 409 40.09 9.40 10.00
CA LYS A 409 40.32 8.61 8.78
C LYS A 409 39.44 7.37 8.76
N SER A 410 39.37 6.64 9.87
CA SER A 410 38.47 5.48 10.01
C SER A 410 37.00 5.87 9.85
N LEU A 411 36.54 6.94 10.49
CA LEU A 411 35.17 7.44 10.35
C LEU A 411 34.82 7.83 8.90
N LYS A 412 35.75 8.43 8.16
CA LYS A 412 35.53 8.75 6.74
C LYS A 412 35.34 7.49 5.89
N PHE A 413 36.14 6.46 6.14
CA PHE A 413 36.03 5.17 5.45
C PHE A 413 34.69 4.50 5.78
N ILE A 414 34.36 4.38 7.07
CA ILE A 414 33.12 3.75 7.53
C ILE A 414 31.87 4.53 7.06
N ARG A 415 31.96 5.86 6.95
CA ARG A 415 30.90 6.70 6.35
C ARG A 415 30.66 6.37 4.89
N GLN A 416 31.70 6.03 4.12
CA GLN A 416 31.54 5.62 2.73
C GLN A 416 30.76 4.30 2.65
N HIS A 417 30.98 3.38 3.59
CA HIS A 417 30.18 2.15 3.70
C HIS A 417 28.72 2.46 4.07
N ARG A 418 28.47 3.34 5.06
CA ARG A 418 27.11 3.81 5.40
C ARG A 418 26.39 4.44 4.21
N ASN A 419 27.06 5.29 3.45
CA ASN A 419 26.48 5.89 2.25
C ASN A 419 26.30 4.86 1.13
N GLY A 420 27.20 3.88 1.01
CA GLY A 420 27.05 2.74 0.09
C GLY A 420 25.77 1.95 0.38
N LEU A 421 25.54 1.59 1.65
CA LEU A 421 24.33 0.88 2.09
C LEU A 421 23.05 1.66 1.73
N LEU A 422 23.05 2.98 1.87
CA LEU A 422 21.87 3.81 1.63
C LEU A 422 21.62 4.12 0.16
N HIS A 423 22.61 3.96 -0.72
CA HIS A 423 22.52 4.42 -2.11
C HIS A 423 22.83 3.34 -3.15
N ARG A 424 23.30 2.15 -2.77
CA ARG A 424 23.63 1.04 -3.68
C ARG A 424 23.08 -0.28 -3.15
N SER A 425 22.19 -0.91 -3.92
CA SER A 425 21.34 -2.01 -3.44
C SER A 425 21.97 -3.40 -3.40
N GLN A 426 23.25 -3.59 -3.74
CA GLN A 426 23.76 -4.95 -4.01
C GLN A 426 25.00 -5.45 -3.26
N ASP A 427 25.75 -4.65 -2.49
CA ASP A 427 26.93 -5.21 -1.82
C ASP A 427 26.88 -5.19 -0.29
N ARG A 428 27.42 -6.27 0.29
CA ARG A 428 27.79 -6.36 1.71
C ARG A 428 28.94 -5.39 1.96
N TYR A 429 28.62 -4.19 2.43
CA TYR A 429 29.64 -3.18 2.74
C TYR A 429 29.99 -3.10 4.23
N THR A 430 29.31 -3.84 5.09
CA THR A 430 29.52 -3.74 6.54
C THR A 430 30.36 -4.91 7.05
N THR A 431 31.56 -4.62 7.55
CA THR A 431 32.41 -5.64 8.16
C THR A 431 32.33 -5.60 9.68
N LYS A 432 32.65 -6.72 10.33
CA LYS A 432 32.81 -6.77 11.80
C LYS A 432 33.82 -5.72 12.27
N GLU A 433 34.91 -5.55 11.52
CA GLU A 433 35.97 -4.58 11.79
C GLU A 433 35.46 -3.13 11.76
N ASP A 434 34.57 -2.79 10.82
CA ASP A 434 33.96 -1.45 10.76
C ASP A 434 33.13 -1.16 12.01
N VAL A 435 32.32 -2.13 12.45
CA VAL A 435 31.46 -2.00 13.63
C VAL A 435 32.28 -1.92 14.91
N GLU A 436 33.31 -2.77 15.06
CA GLU A 436 34.24 -2.74 16.20
C GLU A 436 35.01 -1.41 16.26
N THR A 437 35.46 -0.91 15.10
CA THR A 437 36.15 0.38 15.01
C THR A 437 35.22 1.52 15.41
N LEU A 438 33.97 1.52 14.94
CA LEU A 438 33.00 2.55 15.28
C LEU A 438 32.66 2.53 16.77
N LEU A 439 32.51 1.33 17.35
CA LEU A 439 32.22 1.12 18.77
C LEU A 439 33.34 1.65 19.66
N ASN A 440 34.60 1.33 19.31
CA ASN A 440 35.77 1.82 20.01
C ASN A 440 35.88 3.35 19.97
N ILE A 441 35.53 3.99 18.85
CA ILE A 441 35.52 5.46 18.72
C ILE A 441 34.42 6.06 19.60
N LEU A 442 33.22 5.50 19.56
CA LEU A 442 32.10 5.95 20.38
C LEU A 442 32.44 5.91 21.89
N GLU A 443 32.98 4.78 22.36
CA GLU A 443 33.34 4.58 23.77
C GLU A 443 34.43 5.55 24.21
N ARG A 444 35.45 5.79 23.38
CA ARG A 444 36.50 6.78 23.69
C ARG A 444 35.98 8.21 23.74
N VAL A 445 35.01 8.57 22.90
CA VAL A 445 34.41 9.90 22.94
C VAL A 445 33.54 10.03 24.18
N LEU A 446 32.78 9.00 24.56
CA LEU A 446 32.05 8.95 25.83
C LEU A 446 32.96 9.14 27.05
N ASP A 447 34.16 8.54 27.05
CA ASP A 447 35.12 8.70 28.15
C ASP A 447 35.74 10.11 28.22
N ARG A 448 35.70 10.89 27.14
CA ARG A 448 36.32 12.23 27.01
C ARG A 448 35.33 13.39 27.15
N VAL A 449 34.03 13.11 27.10
CA VAL A 449 32.92 14.07 27.21
C VAL A 449 32.45 14.11 28.65
#